data_AF-A0A8S0ZBZ3-F1
#
_entry.id   AF-A0A8S0ZBZ3-F1
#
_cell.length_a   1.000
_cell.length_b   1.000
_cell.length_c   1.000
_cell.angle_alpha   90.00
_cell.angle_beta   90.00
_cell.angle_gamma   90.00
#
_symmetry.space_group_name_H-M   'P 1'
#
loop_
_entity.id
_entity.type
_entity.pdbx_description
1 polymer ?
#
loop_
_entity_poly.entity_id
_entity_poly.type
_entity_poly.pdbx_seq_one_letter_code
_entity_poly.pdbx_strand_id
1 'polypeptide(L)'
;MKTTVDKLAKDNLTLSKGNDALKSIVSALLEHLNNLEQHMREENLKIQGVPEHQNERLPKLLKQCASVVNCSFKGRRCCKMYQDS
;
A
#
# COMPACT_ATOMS: atom_id res chain seq x y z
N MET A 1 13.95 -22.22 -46.50
CA MET A 1 13.88 -20.80 -46.11
C MET A 1 12.46 -20.38 -45.70
N LYS A 2 11.43 -20.64 -46.52
CA LYS A 2 10.01 -20.32 -46.18
C LYS A 2 9.53 -20.92 -44.85
N THR A 3 9.77 -22.21 -44.65
CA THR A 3 9.37 -22.96 -43.44
C THR A 3 9.99 -22.43 -42.14
N THR A 4 11.20 -21.88 -42.20
CA THR A 4 11.89 -21.29 -41.05
C THR A 4 11.27 -19.96 -40.66
N VAL A 5 10.92 -19.13 -41.66
CA VAL A 5 10.24 -17.85 -41.46
C VAL A 5 8.85 -18.06 -40.88
N ASP A 6 8.09 -19.03 -41.40
CA ASP A 6 6.75 -19.36 -40.90
C ASP A 6 6.78 -19.86 -39.44
N LYS A 7 7.81 -20.66 -39.08
CA LYS A 7 8.02 -21.11 -37.72
C LYS A 7 8.33 -19.95 -36.77
N LEU A 8 9.27 -19.07 -37.15
CA LEU A 8 9.62 -17.87 -36.38
C LEU A 8 8.44 -16.91 -36.21
N ALA A 9 7.60 -16.73 -37.24
CA ALA A 9 6.39 -15.91 -37.16
C ALA A 9 5.38 -16.48 -36.16
N LYS A 10 5.20 -17.81 -36.16
CA LYS A 10 4.33 -18.50 -35.20
C LYS A 10 4.85 -18.41 -33.77
N ASP A 11 6.16 -18.56 -33.59
CA ASP A 11 6.80 -18.46 -32.27
C ASP A 11 6.69 -17.02 -31.73
N ASN A 12 6.92 -16.00 -32.56
CA ASN A 12 6.72 -14.59 -32.20
C ASN A 12 5.27 -14.28 -31.82
N LEU A 13 4.29 -14.81 -32.56
CA LEU A 13 2.88 -14.66 -32.21
C LEU A 13 2.56 -15.29 -30.85
N THR A 14 3.14 -16.45 -30.56
CA THR A 14 2.94 -17.15 -29.29
C THR A 14 3.58 -16.37 -28.14
N LEU A 15 4.81 -15.87 -28.32
CA LEU A 15 5.51 -15.03 -27.36
C LEU A 15 4.77 -13.71 -27.11
N SER A 16 4.25 -13.06 -28.16
CA SER A 16 3.47 -11.83 -28.02
C SER A 16 2.24 -12.04 -27.15
N LYS A 17 1.47 -13.11 -27.43
CA LYS A 17 0.28 -13.46 -26.63
C LYS A 17 0.63 -13.74 -25.17
N GLY A 18 1.72 -14.47 -24.92
CA GLY A 18 2.20 -14.73 -23.57
C GLY A 18 2.60 -13.44 -22.84
N ASN A 19 3.23 -12.51 -23.55
CA ASN A 19 3.64 -11.22 -22.99
C ASN A 19 2.43 -10.34 -22.66
N ASP A 20 1.40 -10.34 -23.51
CA ASP A 20 0.17 -9.58 -23.27
C ASP A 20 -0.61 -10.14 -22.07
N ALA A 21 -0.68 -11.47 -21.95
CA ALA A 21 -1.26 -12.12 -20.77
C ALA A 21 -0.49 -11.76 -19.49
N LEU A 22 0.84 -11.79 -19.53
CA LEU A 22 1.67 -11.43 -18.38
C LEU A 22 1.49 -9.96 -17.98
N LYS A 23 1.47 -9.04 -18.95
CA LYS A 23 1.21 -7.61 -18.70
C LYS A 23 -0.15 -7.39 -18.05
N SER A 24 -1.17 -8.11 -18.50
CA SER A 24 -2.52 -8.04 -17.92
C SER A 24 -2.51 -8.49 -16.45
N ILE A 25 -1.88 -9.63 -16.16
CA ILE A 25 -1.75 -10.15 -14.79
C ILE A 25 -0.99 -9.16 -13.90
N VAL A 26 0.14 -8.63 -14.36
CA VAL A 26 0.93 -7.65 -13.59
C VAL A 26 0.12 -6.39 -13.30
N SER A 27 -0.65 -5.90 -14.28
CA SER A 27 -1.50 -4.72 -14.10
C SER A 27 -2.59 -4.96 -13.05
N ALA A 28 -3.26 -6.11 -13.11
CA ALA A 28 -4.27 -6.49 -12.11
C ALA A 28 -3.68 -6.64 -10.70
N LEU A 29 -2.47 -7.23 -10.58
CA LEU A 29 -1.78 -7.37 -9.30
C LEU A 29 -1.37 -6.00 -8.72
N LEU A 30 -0.93 -5.06 -9.56
CA LEU A 30 -0.61 -3.70 -9.12
C LEU A 30 -1.85 -2.98 -8.60
N GLU A 31 -2.99 -3.12 -9.27
CA GLU A 31 -4.26 -2.56 -8.82
C GLU A 31 -4.68 -3.14 -7.46
N HIS A 32 -4.59 -4.46 -7.30
CA HIS A 32 -4.86 -5.11 -6.02
C HIS A 32 -3.94 -4.63 -4.90
N LEU A 33 -2.65 -4.48 -5.19
CA LEU A 33 -1.67 -3.99 -4.20
C LEU A 33 -1.99 -2.54 -3.80
N ASN A 34 -2.29 -1.68 -4.77
CA ASN A 34 -2.70 -0.30 -4.49
C ASN A 34 -3.95 -0.23 -3.62
N ASN A 35 -4.96 -1.06 -3.91
CA ASN A 35 -6.19 -1.09 -3.11
C ASN A 35 -5.91 -1.57 -1.67
N LEU A 36 -5.07 -2.58 -1.49
CA LEU A 36 -4.64 -3.03 -0.16
C LEU A 36 -3.89 -1.93 0.60
N GLU A 37 -2.94 -1.26 -0.06
CA GLU A 37 -2.16 -0.17 0.55
C GLU A 37 -3.05 1.03 0.92
N GLN A 38 -4.07 1.32 0.13
CA GLN A 38 -5.07 2.33 0.44
C GLN A 38 -5.92 1.94 1.64
N HIS A 39 -6.43 0.70 1.68
CA HIS A 39 -7.21 0.19 2.82
C HIS A 39 -6.41 0.22 4.13
N MET A 40 -5.13 -0.16 4.09
CA MET A 40 -4.25 -0.11 5.27
C MET A 40 -3.99 1.31 5.79
N ARG A 41 -4.22 2.33 4.94
CA ARG A 41 -4.04 3.74 5.31
C ARG A 41 -5.34 4.48 5.52
N GLU A 42 -6.48 3.83 5.32
CA GLU A 42 -7.81 4.45 5.40
C GLU A 42 -8.07 5.08 6.78
N GLU A 43 -7.62 4.42 7.84
CA GLU A 43 -7.75 4.92 9.22
C GLU A 43 -6.53 5.74 9.69
N ASN A 44 -5.49 5.89 8.85
CA ASN A 44 -4.28 6.61 9.22
C ASN A 44 -4.50 8.13 9.09
N LEU A 45 -4.42 8.84 10.22
CA LEU A 45 -4.47 10.30 10.23
C LEU A 45 -3.08 10.89 9.96
N LYS A 46 -2.91 11.64 8.86
CA LYS A 46 -1.68 12.40 8.59
C LYS A 46 -1.76 13.78 9.25
N ILE A 47 -0.92 14.02 10.25
CA ILE A 47 -0.77 15.33 10.90
C ILE A 47 0.45 16.04 10.29
N GLN A 48 0.26 17.25 9.76
CA GLN A 48 1.32 18.05 9.13
C GLN A 48 1.55 19.36 9.89
N GLY A 49 2.74 19.95 9.75
CA GLY A 49 3.07 21.23 10.38
C GLY A 49 3.37 21.13 11.89
N VAL A 50 3.74 19.94 12.37
CA VAL A 50 4.15 19.73 13.76
C VAL A 50 5.63 20.11 13.90
N PRO A 51 5.99 21.04 14.81
CA PRO A 51 7.38 21.38 15.07
C PRO A 51 8.15 20.22 15.72
N GLU A 52 9.19 19.71 15.08
CA GLU A 52 9.98 18.59 15.62
C GLU A 52 10.75 18.99 16.88
N HIS A 53 10.37 18.43 18.03
CA HIS A 53 11.10 18.58 19.30
C HIS A 53 11.67 17.23 19.74
N GLN A 54 12.93 17.21 20.22
CA GLN A 54 13.64 15.96 20.60
C GLN A 54 12.93 15.10 21.66
N ASN A 55 11.96 15.66 22.39
CA ASN A 55 11.20 14.96 23.44
C ASN A 55 9.68 14.98 23.22
N GLU A 56 9.23 15.25 21.99
CA GLU A 56 7.80 15.26 21.68
C GLU A 56 7.21 13.85 21.75
N ARG A 57 5.99 13.76 22.31
CA ARG A 57 5.27 12.48 22.45
C ARG A 57 3.97 12.56 21.67
N LEU A 58 3.83 11.74 20.63
CA LEU A 58 2.61 11.65 19.81
C LEU A 58 1.29 11.67 20.60
N PRO A 59 1.13 10.92 21.72
CA PRO A 59 -0.11 10.96 22.50
C PRO A 59 -0.43 12.31 23.15
N LYS A 60 0.59 13.13 23.46
CA LYS A 60 0.38 14.49 23.98
C LYS A 60 -0.14 15.39 22.87
N LEU A 61 0.46 15.30 21.69
CA LEU A 61 0.03 16.06 20.51
C LEU A 61 -1.39 15.70 20.11
N LEU A 62 -1.72 14.40 20.07
CA LEU A 62 -3.06 13.94 19.72
C LEU A 62 -4.12 14.43 20.72
N LYS A 63 -3.79 14.52 22.03
CA LYS A 63 -4.65 15.14 23.05
C LYS A 63 -4.86 16.63 22.81
N GLN A 64 -3.81 17.36 22.42
CA GLN A 64 -3.92 18.78 22.09
C GLN A 64 -4.81 18.97 20.86
N CYS A 65 -4.60 18.21 19.79
CA CYS A 65 -5.48 18.22 18.62
C CYS A 65 -6.94 17.92 19.01
N ALA A 66 -7.16 16.89 19.83
CA ALA A 66 -8.49 16.49 20.30
C ALA A 66 -9.21 17.60 21.08
N SER A 67 -8.49 18.36 21.91
CA SER A 67 -9.07 19.49 22.66
C SER A 67 -9.57 20.63 21.77
N VAL A 68 -8.94 20.86 20.61
CA VAL A 68 -9.36 21.89 19.66
C VAL A 68 -10.67 21.51 18.97
N VAL A 69 -10.83 20.23 18.63
CA VAL A 69 -12.03 19.70 17.96
C VAL A 69 -13.10 19.19 18.95
N ASN A 70 -12.92 19.48 20.25
CA ASN A 70 -13.80 19.06 21.34
C ASN A 70 -14.11 17.56 21.35
N CYS A 71 -13.12 16.72 20.99
CA CYS A 71 -13.24 15.26 21.04
C CYS A 71 -12.44 14.70 22.24
N SER A 72 -12.94 13.63 22.86
CA SER A 72 -12.30 13.04 24.04
C SER A 72 -11.45 11.83 23.67
N PHE A 73 -10.12 11.97 23.77
CA PHE A 73 -9.19 10.87 23.50
C PHE A 73 -9.03 9.95 24.71
N LYS A 74 -9.71 8.81 24.72
CA LYS A 74 -9.52 7.74 25.72
C LYS A 74 -8.31 6.89 25.31
N GLY A 75 -7.15 7.17 25.88
CA GLY A 75 -5.93 6.40 25.61
C GLY A 75 -6.09 4.94 26.04
N ARG A 76 -6.40 4.04 25.09
CA ARG A 76 -6.23 2.61 25.31
C ARG A 76 -4.74 2.28 25.19
N ARG A 77 -4.20 1.51 26.14
CA ARG A 77 -2.85 0.94 26.04
C ARG A 77 -2.85 -0.05 24.87
N CYS A 78 -2.40 0.37 23.69
CA CYS A 78 -2.14 -0.54 22.58
C CYS A 78 -0.71 -1.07 22.72
N CYS A 79 -0.57 -2.25 23.31
CA CYS A 79 0.53 -3.22 23.12
C CYS A 79 0.25 -4.45 24.01
N LYS A 80 -0.53 -5.38 23.47
CA LYS A 80 -0.54 -6.81 23.81
C LYS A 80 -0.93 -7.56 22.54
N MET A 81 -0.12 -7.42 21.50
CA MET A 81 -0.19 -8.27 20.31
C MET A 81 1.25 -8.70 20.07
N TYR A 82 1.51 -10.01 20.06
CA TYR A 82 2.82 -10.69 20.06
C TYR A 82 3.47 -10.97 21.43
N GLN A 83 2.77 -11.67 22.31
CA GLN A 83 3.39 -12.67 23.21
C GLN A 83 2.38 -13.80 23.35
N ASP A 84 2.46 -14.80 22.48
CA ASP A 84 1.99 -16.18 22.66
C ASP A 84 2.30 -16.95 21.36
N SER A 85 3.55 -17.44 21.28
CA SER A 85 4.01 -18.54 20.43
C SER A 85 5.18 -19.21 21.14
#